data_AF-A0A7X3I7G4-F1
#
_entry.id   AF-A0A7X3I7G4-F1
#
_cell.length_a   1.000
_cell.length_b   1.000
_cell.length_c   1.000
_cell.angle_alpha   90.00
_cell.angle_beta   90.00
_cell.angle_gamma   90.00
#
_symmetry.space_group_name_H-M   'P 1'
#
loop_
_entity.id
_entity.type
_entity.pdbx_description
1 polymer ?
#
loop_
_entity_poly.entity_id
_entity_poly.type
_entity_poly.pdbx_seq_one_letter_code
_entity_poly.pdbx_strand_id
1 'polypeptide(L)'
;MAILRRALAWDYGVLAVQSLGGMLGPVLFPLPDGRTVSPLQVAPWANEPGAEALPPILRALRGEWSCVPFGFDAERALTPGWQIAGESFAGAEVPHGHGANARWTFLDGPSDRLILECLYPADHPVRGLRRTIRPDPKAPAIDLTLEISVRRPCRLSERPGSVVLEPGPFRAAHSFPGTLEPGAALFTENATFTALDAAPARGGGTLDISALPLQSRTV
;
A
#
# COMPACT_ATOMS: atom_id res chain seq x y z
N MET A 1 7.56 8.83 21.64
CA MET A 1 6.28 9.58 21.55
C MET A 1 5.11 8.61 21.49
N ALA A 2 4.01 8.92 22.16
CA ALA A 2 2.79 8.09 22.18
C ALA A 2 2.08 8.06 20.82
N ILE A 3 1.40 6.96 20.49
CA ILE A 3 0.49 6.89 19.34
C ILE A 3 -0.82 7.59 19.73
N LEU A 4 -1.18 8.65 19.00
CA LEU A 4 -2.42 9.39 19.24
C LEU A 4 -3.57 8.69 18.55
N ARG A 5 -4.76 8.74 19.13
CA ARG A 5 -5.99 8.16 18.56
C ARG A 5 -7.12 9.16 18.63
N ARG A 6 -7.90 9.26 17.57
CA ARG A 6 -9.16 10.01 17.52
C ARG A 6 -10.26 9.07 17.04
N ALA A 7 -11.48 9.31 17.50
CA ALA A 7 -12.64 8.52 17.16
C ALA A 7 -13.79 9.42 16.71
N LEU A 8 -14.66 8.86 15.87
CA LEU A 8 -15.94 9.44 15.50
C LEU A 8 -17.03 8.42 15.74
N ALA A 9 -18.16 8.88 16.30
CA ALA A 9 -19.39 8.11 16.38
C ALA A 9 -20.45 8.76 15.49
N TRP A 10 -21.31 7.94 14.93
CA TRP A 10 -22.49 8.36 14.19
C TRP A 10 -23.60 7.32 14.39
N ASP A 11 -24.78 7.59 13.83
CA ASP A 11 -25.98 6.78 14.05
C ASP A 11 -25.81 5.29 13.70
N TYR A 12 -24.86 4.96 12.81
CA TYR A 12 -24.64 3.59 12.34
C TYR A 12 -23.31 2.99 12.79
N GLY A 13 -22.53 3.65 13.66
CA GLY A 13 -21.28 3.05 14.12
C GLY A 13 -20.34 3.96 14.87
N VAL A 14 -19.17 3.40 15.20
CA VAL A 14 -18.00 4.14 15.69
C VAL A 14 -16.77 3.72 14.92
N LEU A 15 -15.89 4.66 14.65
CA LEU A 15 -14.58 4.40 14.06
C LEU A 15 -13.49 5.06 14.87
N ALA A 16 -12.28 4.49 14.81
CA ALA A 16 -11.09 5.08 15.40
C ALA A 16 -9.94 5.09 14.39
N VAL A 17 -9.12 6.14 14.45
CA VAL A 17 -7.95 6.33 13.61
C VAL A 17 -6.77 6.63 14.51
N GLN A 18 -5.60 6.06 14.20
CA GLN A 18 -4.38 6.33 14.94
C GLN A 18 -3.37 7.11 14.11
N SER A 19 -2.52 7.89 14.79
CA SER A 19 -1.52 8.72 14.10
C SER A 19 -0.40 7.91 13.45
N LEU A 20 -0.04 6.74 13.99
CA LEU A 20 0.97 5.89 13.36
C LEU A 20 0.36 5.19 12.14
N GLY A 21 0.93 5.43 10.96
CA GLY A 21 0.46 4.92 9.67
C GLY A 21 -0.88 5.50 9.19
N GLY A 22 -1.47 6.43 9.94
CA GLY A 22 -2.82 6.95 9.66
C GLY A 22 -3.89 5.86 9.67
N MET A 23 -3.65 4.78 10.43
CA MET A 23 -4.39 3.53 10.27
C MET A 23 -5.80 3.63 10.86
N LEU A 24 -6.78 3.12 10.12
CA LEU A 24 -8.18 3.01 10.54
C LEU A 24 -8.41 1.67 11.24
N GLY A 25 -8.98 1.74 12.44
CA GLY A 25 -9.42 0.58 13.21
C GLY A 25 -9.36 0.82 14.73
N PRO A 26 -10.31 0.28 15.50
CA PRO A 26 -11.48 -0.48 15.04
C PRO A 26 -12.51 0.36 14.30
N VAL A 27 -13.38 -0.31 13.56
CA VAL A 27 -14.66 0.21 13.06
C VAL A 27 -15.73 -0.74 13.57
N LEU A 28 -16.75 -0.23 14.25
CA LEU A 28 -17.80 -1.03 14.85
C LEU A 28 -19.15 -0.63 14.25
N PHE A 29 -19.89 -1.62 13.75
CA PHE A 29 -21.26 -1.47 13.29
C PHE A 29 -22.20 -2.24 14.22
N PRO A 30 -23.14 -1.57 14.93
CA PRO A 30 -24.18 -2.25 15.68
C PRO A 30 -25.17 -2.92 14.73
N LEU A 31 -25.64 -4.12 15.11
CA LEU A 31 -26.68 -4.87 14.43
C LEU A 31 -28.02 -4.76 15.18
N PRO A 32 -29.17 -4.95 14.49
CA PRO A 32 -30.49 -4.86 15.13
C PRO A 32 -30.72 -5.84 16.29
N ASP A 33 -29.98 -6.96 16.31
CA ASP A 33 -30.06 -7.98 17.37
C ASP A 33 -29.14 -7.69 18.58
N GLY A 34 -28.55 -6.50 18.64
CA GLY A 34 -27.66 -6.06 19.72
C GLY A 34 -26.22 -6.54 19.60
N ARG A 35 -25.87 -7.33 18.56
CA ARG A 35 -24.48 -7.67 18.26
C ARG A 35 -23.75 -6.49 17.61
N THR A 36 -22.43 -6.59 17.56
CA THR A 36 -21.56 -5.63 16.87
C THR A 36 -20.64 -6.35 15.90
N VAL A 37 -20.49 -5.82 14.69
CA VAL A 37 -19.51 -6.30 13.70
C VAL A 37 -18.32 -5.35 13.67
N SER A 38 -17.11 -5.91 13.76
CA SER A 38 -15.85 -5.17 13.60
C SER A 38 -15.08 -5.74 12.40
N PRO A 39 -15.27 -5.21 11.18
CA PRO A 39 -14.69 -5.83 9.98
C PRO A 39 -13.18 -5.57 9.85
N LEU A 40 -12.62 -4.60 10.59
CA LEU A 40 -11.21 -4.25 10.54
C LEU A 40 -10.44 -4.90 11.70
N GLN A 41 -9.42 -5.67 11.36
CA GLN A 41 -8.54 -6.32 12.33
C GLN A 41 -7.84 -5.30 13.23
N VAL A 42 -7.76 -5.59 14.52
CA VAL A 42 -6.93 -4.85 15.48
C VAL A 42 -5.94 -5.83 16.08
N ALA A 43 -4.64 -5.53 15.95
CA ALA A 43 -3.61 -6.38 16.55
C ALA A 43 -3.74 -6.42 18.08
N PRO A 44 -3.84 -7.61 18.70
CA PRO A 44 -3.98 -7.75 20.15
C PRO A 44 -2.73 -7.29 20.90
N TRP A 45 -1.56 -7.38 20.28
CA TRP A 45 -0.26 -7.08 20.89
C TRP A 45 0.06 -5.59 21.03
N ALA A 46 -0.82 -4.67 20.59
CA ALA A 46 -0.51 -3.25 20.54
C ALA A 46 -0.19 -2.60 21.90
N ASN A 47 -0.56 -3.26 23.00
CA ASN A 47 -0.29 -2.83 24.38
C ASN A 47 0.60 -3.84 25.14
N GLU A 48 1.15 -4.84 24.46
CA GLU A 48 2.06 -5.82 25.05
C GLU A 48 3.50 -5.26 25.08
N PRO A 49 4.30 -5.63 26.11
CA PRO A 49 5.72 -5.29 26.13
C PRO A 49 6.46 -5.79 24.88
N GLY A 50 7.34 -4.97 24.31
CA GLY A 50 8.11 -5.32 23.11
C GLY A 50 7.41 -4.95 21.79
N ALA A 51 6.15 -4.53 21.81
CA ALA A 51 5.46 -4.04 20.63
C ALA A 51 6.19 -2.84 19.99
N GLU A 52 6.86 -2.01 20.78
CA GLU A 52 7.68 -0.89 20.32
C GLU A 52 8.92 -1.30 19.52
N ALA A 53 9.42 -2.52 19.71
CA ALA A 53 10.56 -3.07 18.98
C ALA A 53 10.19 -3.55 17.57
N LEU A 54 8.89 -3.75 17.31
CA LEU A 54 8.41 -4.12 15.99
C LEU A 54 8.64 -2.97 14.97
N PRO A 55 8.72 -3.29 13.66
CA PRO A 55 8.61 -2.29 12.60
C PRO A 55 7.40 -1.37 12.82
N PRO A 56 7.49 -0.06 12.53
CA PRO A 56 6.44 0.90 12.86
C PRO A 56 5.02 0.47 12.44
N ILE A 57 4.88 -0.06 11.23
CA ILE A 57 3.61 -0.59 10.71
C ILE A 57 3.00 -1.72 11.58
N LEU A 58 3.80 -2.48 12.32
CA LEU A 58 3.34 -3.63 13.12
C LEU A 58 3.09 -3.28 14.60
N ARG A 59 3.68 -2.20 15.12
CA ARG A 59 3.62 -1.86 16.57
C ARG A 59 2.21 -1.79 17.14
N ALA A 60 1.29 -1.24 16.35
CA ALA A 60 -0.12 -1.13 16.70
C ALA A 60 -0.99 -1.30 15.46
N LEU A 61 -0.79 -2.39 14.72
CA LEU A 61 -1.47 -2.66 13.45
C LEU A 61 -2.99 -2.53 13.57
N ARG A 62 -3.62 -1.87 12.58
CA ARG A 62 -5.08 -1.73 12.41
C ARG A 62 -5.46 -2.17 11.00
N GLY A 63 -6.74 -2.35 10.72
CA GLY A 63 -7.21 -3.07 9.54
C GLY A 63 -7.14 -2.33 8.21
N GLU A 64 -6.85 -1.02 8.17
CA GLU A 64 -6.68 -0.29 6.91
C GLU A 64 -5.67 0.88 7.05
N TRP A 65 -4.84 1.11 6.01
CA TRP A 65 -3.84 2.19 5.96
C TRP A 65 -3.34 2.45 4.53
N SER A 66 -2.61 3.56 4.34
CA SER A 66 -2.10 3.98 3.02
C SER A 66 -0.66 3.53 2.78
N CYS A 67 -0.41 2.83 1.67
CA CYS A 67 0.90 2.37 1.22
C CYS A 67 1.34 3.09 -0.06
N VAL A 68 1.63 4.40 0.02
CA VAL A 68 1.95 5.23 -1.16
C VAL A 68 3.31 5.91 -0.99
N PRO A 69 4.26 5.82 -1.92
CA PRO A 69 4.34 4.73 -2.88
C PRO A 69 4.46 3.40 -2.12
N PHE A 70 3.94 2.33 -2.71
CA PHE A 70 4.12 0.98 -2.18
C PHE A 70 5.54 0.49 -2.48
N GLY A 71 6.09 -0.32 -1.60
CA GLY A 71 7.38 -0.98 -1.79
C GLY A 71 8.31 -0.75 -0.62
N PHE A 72 9.53 -1.26 -0.76
CA PHE A 72 10.66 -0.92 0.09
C PHE A 72 11.98 -1.32 -0.56
N ASP A 73 13.04 -0.57 -0.25
CA ASP A 73 14.40 -0.84 -0.69
C ASP A 73 15.01 -1.90 0.22
N ALA A 74 14.62 -3.15 -0.05
CA ALA A 74 15.20 -4.32 0.60
C ALA A 74 16.59 -4.60 0.03
N GLU A 75 17.55 -4.93 0.90
CA GLU A 75 18.72 -5.69 0.42
C GLU A 75 18.26 -7.05 -0.10
N ARG A 76 18.68 -7.40 -1.31
CA ARG A 76 18.34 -8.66 -1.97
C ARG A 76 19.59 -9.25 -2.60
N ALA A 77 19.78 -10.55 -2.45
CA ALA A 77 20.77 -11.27 -3.23
C ALA A 77 20.36 -11.17 -4.71
N LEU A 78 21.24 -10.60 -5.53
CA LEU A 78 21.02 -10.46 -6.97
C LEU A 78 21.72 -11.59 -7.71
N THR A 79 21.05 -12.10 -8.75
CA THR A 79 21.62 -13.04 -9.70
C THR A 79 22.85 -12.41 -10.38
N PRO A 80 23.94 -13.17 -10.61
CA PRO A 80 25.15 -12.63 -11.25
C PRO A 80 24.85 -11.85 -12.52
N GLY A 81 25.46 -10.67 -12.66
CA GLY A 81 25.21 -9.74 -13.78
C GLY A 81 24.16 -8.66 -13.49
N TRP A 82 23.37 -8.80 -12.41
CA TRP A 82 22.47 -7.75 -11.94
C TRP A 82 23.12 -6.89 -10.87
N GLN A 83 22.78 -5.61 -10.88
CA GLN A 83 23.27 -4.60 -9.95
C GLN A 83 22.08 -3.81 -9.42
N ILE A 84 22.15 -3.34 -8.18
CA ILE A 84 21.18 -2.37 -7.68
C ILE A 84 21.38 -1.08 -8.49
N ALA A 85 20.32 -0.65 -9.17
CA ALA A 85 20.28 0.57 -9.95
C ALA A 85 18.96 1.29 -9.70
N GLY A 86 18.96 2.62 -9.78
CA GLY A 86 17.80 3.47 -9.50
C GLY A 86 18.05 4.44 -8.33
N GLU A 87 17.18 5.43 -8.21
CA GLU A 87 17.19 6.37 -7.10
C GLU A 87 16.51 5.74 -5.89
N SER A 88 17.24 5.64 -4.77
CA SER A 88 16.65 5.45 -3.46
C SER A 88 16.33 6.82 -2.85
N PHE A 89 15.45 6.85 -1.86
CA PHE A 89 15.07 8.05 -1.14
C PHE A 89 14.79 7.72 0.32
N ALA A 90 15.01 8.69 1.21
CA ALA A 90 14.64 8.52 2.60
C ALA A 90 13.15 8.17 2.73
N GLY A 91 12.84 7.15 3.52
CA GLY A 91 11.51 6.56 3.64
C GLY A 91 11.25 5.38 2.70
N ALA A 92 12.17 5.03 1.80
CA ALA A 92 12.09 3.82 0.98
C ALA A 92 12.53 2.57 1.77
N GLU A 93 13.29 2.71 2.85
CA GLU A 93 13.88 1.62 3.63
C GLU A 93 12.86 0.81 4.46
N VAL A 94 11.59 1.24 4.51
CA VAL A 94 10.54 0.62 5.32
C VAL A 94 9.50 -0.12 4.48
N PRO A 95 9.07 -1.33 4.91
CA PRO A 95 8.09 -2.13 4.17
C PRO A 95 6.76 -1.37 4.01
N HIS A 96 6.13 -1.50 2.84
CA HIS A 96 4.87 -0.82 2.50
C HIS A 96 4.97 0.71 2.41
N GLY A 97 6.19 1.25 2.32
CA GLY A 97 6.45 2.66 2.09
C GLY A 97 6.31 3.55 3.32
N HIS A 98 6.80 4.79 3.17
CA HIS A 98 6.88 5.77 4.25
C HIS A 98 5.53 6.03 4.93
N GLY A 99 4.45 6.25 4.17
CA GLY A 99 3.13 6.61 4.71
C GLY A 99 2.53 5.58 5.68
N ALA A 100 2.83 4.30 5.49
CA ALA A 100 2.37 3.22 6.37
C ALA A 100 3.16 3.15 7.69
N ASN A 101 4.36 3.73 7.72
CA ASN A 101 5.30 3.65 8.84
C ASN A 101 5.50 4.99 9.56
N ALA A 102 5.11 6.10 8.92
CA ALA A 102 5.27 7.44 9.45
C ALA A 102 4.16 7.81 10.43
N ARG A 103 4.41 8.87 11.20
CA ARG A 103 3.38 9.50 12.02
C ARG A 103 2.66 10.57 11.21
N TRP A 104 1.36 10.45 11.18
CA TRP A 104 0.44 11.41 10.61
C TRP A 104 0.03 12.43 11.66
N THR A 105 -0.13 13.67 11.23
CA THR A 105 -0.62 14.76 12.05
C THR A 105 -2.12 14.88 11.82
N PHE A 106 -2.90 14.84 12.89
CA PHE A 106 -4.31 15.21 12.80
C PHE A 106 -4.42 16.72 12.56
N LEU A 107 -5.21 17.09 11.57
CA LEU A 107 -5.55 18.48 11.31
C LEU A 107 -6.86 18.83 12.03
N ASP A 108 -7.01 20.12 12.36
CA ASP A 108 -8.31 20.64 12.77
C ASP A 108 -9.26 20.68 11.57
N GLY A 109 -10.55 20.47 11.83
CA GLY A 109 -11.53 20.36 10.78
C GLY A 109 -12.95 20.15 11.31
N PRO A 110 -13.92 19.93 10.41
CA PRO A 110 -15.29 19.64 10.78
C PRO A 110 -15.40 18.43 11.70
N SER A 111 -16.36 18.45 12.63
CA SER A 111 -16.59 17.35 13.58
C SER A 111 -17.12 16.06 12.94
N ASP A 112 -17.58 16.13 11.68
CA ASP A 112 -18.16 15.00 10.96
C ASP A 112 -17.14 14.17 10.18
N ARG A 113 -15.85 14.48 10.28
CA ARG A 113 -14.76 13.76 9.61
C ARG A 113 -13.44 13.90 10.34
N LEU A 114 -12.52 12.98 10.08
CA LEU A 114 -11.13 13.09 10.51
C LEU A 114 -10.26 13.44 9.30
N ILE A 115 -9.37 14.41 9.48
CA ILE A 115 -8.40 14.81 8.47
C ILE A 115 -7.00 14.61 9.04
N LEU A 116 -6.15 13.93 8.29
CA LEU A 116 -4.76 13.66 8.66
C LEU A 116 -3.82 14.02 7.52
N GLU A 117 -2.61 14.46 7.86
CA GLU A 117 -1.53 14.73 6.91
C GLU A 117 -0.28 13.92 7.26
N CYS A 118 0.39 13.39 6.25
CA CYS A 118 1.73 12.82 6.36
C CYS A 118 2.65 13.55 5.37
N LEU A 119 3.63 14.27 5.90
CA LEU A 119 4.68 14.91 5.11
C LEU A 119 5.82 13.92 4.88
N TYR A 120 6.33 13.91 3.66
CA TYR A 120 7.43 13.04 3.26
C TYR A 120 8.76 13.80 3.38
N PRO A 121 9.89 13.09 3.44
CA PRO A 121 11.21 13.71 3.43
C PRO A 121 11.38 14.69 2.25
N ALA A 122 12.20 15.73 2.44
CA ALA A 122 12.29 16.86 1.50
C ALA A 122 12.59 16.42 0.06
N ASP A 123 13.52 15.47 -0.09
CA ASP A 123 13.99 14.95 -1.39
C ASP A 123 13.14 13.80 -1.94
N HIS A 124 12.10 13.38 -1.22
CA HIS A 124 11.22 12.32 -1.65
C HIS A 124 10.34 12.78 -2.85
N PRO A 125 10.09 11.92 -3.87
CA PRO A 125 9.27 12.29 -5.04
C PRO A 125 7.82 12.62 -4.69
N VAL A 126 7.23 11.95 -3.69
CA VAL A 126 5.97 12.38 -3.04
C VAL A 126 6.28 13.49 -2.03
N ARG A 127 5.53 14.60 -2.08
CA ARG A 127 5.60 15.69 -1.10
C ARG A 127 4.88 15.33 0.19
N GLY A 128 3.69 14.75 0.07
CA GLY A 128 2.84 14.46 1.21
C GLY A 128 1.53 13.81 0.81
N LEU A 129 0.89 13.23 1.83
CA LEU A 129 -0.43 12.64 1.74
C LEU A 129 -1.39 13.41 2.63
N ARG A 130 -2.61 13.62 2.14
CA ARG A 130 -3.73 14.09 2.96
C ARG A 130 -4.82 13.03 2.91
N ARG A 131 -5.31 12.64 4.08
CA ARG A 131 -6.35 11.63 4.22
C ARG A 131 -7.57 12.23 4.90
N THR A 132 -8.74 11.97 4.34
CA THR A 132 -10.04 12.34 4.92
C THR A 132 -10.85 11.06 5.15
N ILE A 133 -11.36 10.88 6.36
CA ILE A 133 -12.16 9.73 6.77
C ILE A 133 -13.51 10.26 7.25
N ARG A 134 -14.57 9.90 6.55
CA ARG A 134 -15.91 10.44 6.80
C ARG A 134 -16.94 9.31 6.92
N PRO A 135 -17.59 9.13 8.07
CA PRO A 135 -18.75 8.26 8.15
C PRO A 135 -19.90 8.77 7.28
N ASP A 136 -20.66 7.87 6.66
CA ASP A 136 -21.90 8.22 5.97
C ASP A 136 -22.99 8.51 7.03
N PRO A 137 -23.56 9.74 7.08
CA PRO A 137 -24.61 10.07 8.04
C PRO A 137 -25.93 9.31 7.82
N LYS A 138 -26.06 8.56 6.72
CA LYS A 138 -27.31 7.87 6.32
C LYS A 138 -27.16 6.35 6.20
N ALA A 139 -25.96 5.80 6.41
CA ALA A 139 -25.71 4.38 6.23
C ALA A 139 -24.58 3.85 7.15
N PRO A 140 -24.51 2.53 7.38
CA PRO A 140 -23.35 1.87 7.99
C PRO A 140 -22.18 1.80 6.98
N ALA A 141 -21.67 2.96 6.56
CA ALA A 141 -20.61 3.11 5.58
C ALA A 141 -19.62 4.21 5.98
N ILE A 142 -18.40 4.14 5.44
CA ILE A 142 -17.34 5.12 5.66
C ILE A 142 -16.67 5.42 4.32
N ASP A 143 -16.57 6.70 3.97
CA ASP A 143 -15.81 7.18 2.83
C ASP A 143 -14.38 7.49 3.25
N LEU A 144 -13.43 7.01 2.45
CA LEU A 144 -12.00 7.21 2.62
C LEU A 144 -11.47 7.93 1.38
N THR A 145 -11.00 9.16 1.55
CA THR A 145 -10.33 9.93 0.50
C THR A 145 -8.85 10.04 0.82
N LEU A 146 -8.00 9.71 -0.15
CA LEU A 146 -6.57 9.94 -0.09
C LEU A 146 -6.16 10.88 -1.23
N GLU A 147 -5.56 12.00 -0.87
CA GLU A 147 -4.97 12.95 -1.80
C GLU A 147 -3.44 12.81 -1.75
N ILE A 148 -2.82 12.65 -2.91
CA ILE A 148 -1.38 12.45 -3.06
C ILE A 148 -0.80 13.69 -3.73
N SER A 149 0.05 14.43 -3.01
CA SER A 149 0.80 15.55 -3.59
C SER A 149 2.19 15.07 -3.98
N VAL A 150 2.55 15.20 -5.26
CA VAL A 150 3.86 14.79 -5.79
C VAL A 150 4.72 16.00 -6.18
N ARG A 151 6.05 15.86 -6.05
CA ARG A 151 7.05 16.84 -6.48
C ARG A 151 7.49 16.63 -7.93
N ARG A 152 7.39 15.39 -8.41
CA ARG A 152 7.77 14.98 -9.75
C ARG A 152 6.60 14.19 -10.37
N PRO A 153 6.43 14.20 -11.70
CA PRO A 153 5.40 13.40 -12.35
C PRO A 153 5.47 11.92 -11.95
N CYS A 154 4.33 11.34 -11.59
CA CYS A 154 4.20 9.92 -11.23
C CYS A 154 3.11 9.27 -12.10
N ARG A 155 3.23 7.95 -12.36
CA ARG A 155 2.20 7.16 -13.04
C ARG A 155 1.48 6.28 -12.02
N LEU A 156 0.15 6.25 -12.06
CA LEU A 156 -0.67 5.37 -11.22
C LEU A 156 -1.05 4.11 -12.02
N SER A 157 -1.07 2.94 -11.37
CA SER A 157 -1.52 1.70 -12.00
C SER A 157 -3.04 1.64 -12.12
N GLU A 158 -3.53 1.22 -13.28
CA GLU A 158 -4.96 1.15 -13.61
C GLU A 158 -5.49 -0.32 -13.62
N ARG A 159 -6.75 -0.55 -14.03
CA ARG A 159 -7.46 -1.85 -14.06
C ARG A 159 -6.73 -2.94 -14.89
N PRO A 160 -6.97 -4.24 -14.70
CA PRO A 160 -6.36 -5.27 -15.55
C PRO A 160 -6.54 -4.98 -17.05
N GLY A 161 -5.46 -5.06 -17.80
CA GLY A 161 -5.39 -4.73 -19.23
C GLY A 161 -5.64 -3.26 -19.59
N SER A 162 -5.81 -2.36 -18.63
CA SER A 162 -6.03 -0.93 -18.92
C SER A 162 -4.75 -0.17 -19.25
N VAL A 163 -3.58 -0.74 -18.95
CA VAL A 163 -2.30 -0.19 -19.34
C VAL A 163 -1.74 -1.01 -20.50
N VAL A 164 -1.75 -0.44 -21.71
CA VAL A 164 -1.04 -1.02 -22.86
C VAL A 164 0.42 -0.56 -22.83
N LEU A 165 1.35 -1.51 -22.95
CA LEU A 165 2.78 -1.25 -23.05
C LEU A 165 3.15 -0.98 -24.50
N GLU A 166 3.48 0.28 -24.80
CA GLU A 166 4.02 0.71 -26.10
C GLU A 166 5.49 1.15 -25.93
N PRO A 167 6.45 0.21 -25.82
CA PRO A 167 7.86 0.56 -25.57
C PRO A 167 8.57 1.18 -26.80
N GLY A 168 7.92 1.26 -27.95
CA GLY A 168 8.58 1.51 -29.24
C GLY A 168 9.46 0.34 -29.66
N PRO A 169 10.39 0.52 -30.62
CA PRO A 169 11.37 -0.51 -30.97
C PRO A 169 12.27 -0.83 -29.77
N PHE A 170 12.25 -2.09 -29.32
CA PHE A 170 13.12 -2.58 -28.26
C PHE A 170 13.87 -3.82 -28.73
N ARG A 171 15.09 -4.01 -28.22
CA ARG A 171 15.94 -5.17 -28.55
C ARG A 171 15.61 -6.39 -27.69
N ALA A 172 15.26 -6.16 -26.43
CA ALA A 172 15.04 -7.20 -25.44
C ALA A 172 14.18 -6.68 -24.29
N ALA A 173 13.41 -7.58 -23.70
CA ALA A 173 12.74 -7.45 -22.43
C ALA A 173 13.32 -8.50 -21.46
N HIS A 174 13.30 -8.17 -20.16
CA HIS A 174 13.85 -9.00 -19.11
C HIS A 174 12.80 -9.25 -18.04
N SER A 175 12.65 -10.49 -17.60
CA SER A 175 11.88 -10.81 -16.41
C SER A 175 12.74 -10.56 -15.16
N PHE A 176 12.07 -10.32 -14.01
CA PHE A 176 12.77 -10.14 -12.74
C PHE A 176 13.67 -11.36 -12.45
N PRO A 177 14.95 -11.15 -12.07
CA PRO A 177 15.94 -12.24 -11.98
C PRO A 177 15.86 -13.08 -10.71
N GLY A 178 14.85 -12.87 -9.86
CA GLY A 178 14.69 -13.59 -8.60
C GLY A 178 13.25 -14.04 -8.35
N THR A 179 13.07 -14.77 -7.27
CA THR A 179 11.74 -15.22 -6.83
C THR A 179 11.05 -14.15 -6.00
N LEU A 180 9.88 -13.70 -6.42
CA LEU A 180 8.97 -12.87 -5.61
C LEU A 180 7.93 -13.75 -4.91
N GLU A 181 7.25 -14.60 -5.67
CA GLU A 181 6.24 -15.53 -5.18
C GLU A 181 6.60 -16.95 -5.65
N PRO A 182 7.14 -17.81 -4.78
CA PRO A 182 7.60 -19.14 -5.17
C PRO A 182 6.51 -20.02 -5.80
N GLY A 183 5.26 -19.88 -5.32
CA GLY A 183 4.10 -20.65 -5.76
C GLY A 183 3.34 -20.10 -6.97
N ALA A 184 3.64 -18.87 -7.40
CA ALA A 184 2.93 -18.24 -8.51
C ALA A 184 3.51 -18.70 -9.86
N ALA A 185 2.64 -19.00 -10.82
CA ALA A 185 3.01 -19.34 -12.19
C ALA A 185 3.37 -18.07 -13.01
N LEU A 186 4.27 -17.26 -12.47
CA LEU A 186 4.74 -16.02 -13.09
C LEU A 186 5.80 -16.29 -14.15
N PHE A 187 6.60 -15.29 -14.48
CA PHE A 187 7.66 -15.38 -15.46
C PHE A 187 8.74 -16.38 -15.04
N THR A 188 9.35 -17.04 -16.03
CA THR A 188 10.65 -17.69 -15.85
C THR A 188 11.63 -16.64 -15.33
N GLU A 189 12.38 -16.95 -14.28
CA GLU A 189 13.31 -16.00 -13.66
C GLU A 189 14.49 -15.72 -14.60
N ASN A 190 14.96 -14.47 -14.58
CA ASN A 190 16.15 -14.02 -15.32
C ASN A 190 16.08 -14.35 -16.83
N ALA A 191 14.89 -14.32 -17.41
CA ALA A 191 14.66 -14.62 -18.82
C ALA A 191 14.82 -13.36 -19.67
N THR A 192 15.37 -13.54 -20.86
CA THR A 192 15.43 -12.50 -21.89
C THR A 192 14.57 -12.93 -23.07
N PHE A 193 13.70 -12.04 -23.55
CA PHE A 193 12.78 -12.30 -24.65
C PHE A 193 12.60 -11.05 -25.51
N THR A 194 12.10 -11.22 -26.73
CA THR A 194 12.05 -10.15 -27.75
C THR A 194 10.64 -9.70 -28.10
N ALA A 195 9.60 -10.32 -27.51
CA ALA A 195 8.20 -10.01 -27.79
C ALA A 195 7.38 -10.01 -26.50
N LEU A 196 6.61 -8.95 -26.27
CA LEU A 196 5.80 -8.80 -25.04
C LEU A 196 4.61 -9.77 -24.99
N ASP A 197 4.13 -10.25 -26.14
CA ASP A 197 3.05 -11.24 -26.24
C ASP A 197 3.52 -12.68 -25.99
N ALA A 198 4.82 -12.89 -25.80
CA ALA A 198 5.45 -14.20 -25.67
C ALA A 198 6.43 -14.28 -24.48
N ALA A 199 6.11 -13.65 -23.35
CA ALA A 199 6.95 -13.69 -22.16
C ALA A 199 7.01 -15.12 -21.57
N PRO A 200 8.20 -15.73 -21.35
CA PRO A 200 8.31 -17.09 -20.82
C PRO A 200 7.71 -17.23 -19.42
N ALA A 201 6.89 -18.26 -19.21
CA ALA A 201 6.25 -18.55 -17.93
C ALA A 201 6.93 -19.72 -17.19
N ARG A 202 6.97 -19.64 -15.85
CA ARG A 202 7.55 -20.67 -14.96
C ARG A 202 6.84 -22.02 -15.08
N GLY A 203 5.52 -22.00 -15.36
CA GLY A 203 4.73 -23.21 -15.60
C GLY A 203 4.93 -23.85 -16.98
N GLY A 204 5.85 -23.32 -17.81
CA GLY A 204 5.95 -23.63 -19.22
C GLY A 204 5.02 -22.76 -20.08
N GLY A 205 5.33 -22.66 -21.37
CA GLY A 205 4.61 -21.79 -22.30
C GLY A 205 4.97 -20.30 -22.16
N THR A 206 4.08 -19.44 -22.67
CA THR A 206 4.28 -17.99 -22.71
C THR A 206 3.03 -17.24 -22.23
N LEU A 207 3.22 -15.99 -21.76
CA LEU A 207 2.19 -15.06 -21.33
C LEU A 207 2.28 -13.77 -22.16
N ASP A 208 1.12 -13.22 -22.51
CA ASP A 208 1.03 -11.89 -23.09
C ASP A 208 1.05 -10.83 -21.98
N ILE A 209 2.11 -10.02 -21.96
CA ILE A 209 2.32 -8.92 -21.02
C ILE A 209 2.20 -7.55 -21.67
N SER A 210 1.73 -7.48 -22.92
CA SER A 210 1.52 -6.21 -23.64
C SER A 210 0.44 -5.34 -22.97
N ALA A 211 -0.40 -5.93 -22.12
CA ALA A 211 -1.39 -5.20 -21.33
C ALA A 211 -1.32 -5.59 -19.84
N LEU A 212 -1.29 -4.58 -18.96
CA LEU A 212 -1.17 -4.71 -17.51
C LEU A 212 -2.28 -3.97 -16.75
N PRO A 213 -2.52 -4.31 -15.47
CA PRO A 213 -2.14 -5.56 -14.81
C PRO A 213 -2.70 -6.80 -15.54
N LEU A 214 -2.08 -7.98 -15.35
CA LEU A 214 -2.51 -9.21 -16.03
C LEU A 214 -3.92 -9.63 -15.63
N GLN A 215 -4.66 -10.27 -16.55
CA GLN A 215 -6.01 -10.78 -16.28
C GLN A 215 -6.01 -12.01 -15.36
N SER A 216 -4.96 -12.85 -15.43
CA SER A 216 -4.79 -14.00 -14.54
C SER A 216 -4.21 -13.56 -13.20
N ARG A 217 -4.80 -14.03 -12.09
CA ARG A 217 -4.32 -13.77 -10.74
C ARG A 217 -2.88 -14.27 -10.57
N THR A 218 -1.96 -13.35 -10.27
CA THR A 218 -0.83 -13.61 -9.37
C THR A 218 -1.45 -14.11 -8.06
N VAL A 219 -1.41 -15.43 -7.82
CA VAL A 219 -1.97 -16.04 -6.60
C VAL A 219 -0.91 -16.10 -5.53
#